data_AF-A0A354SJW7-F1
#
_entry.id   AF-A0A354SJW7-F1
#
_cell.length_a   1.000
_cell.length_b   1.000
_cell.length_c   1.000
_cell.angle_alpha   90.00
_cell.angle_beta   90.00
_cell.angle_gamma   90.00
#
_symmetry.space_group_name_H-M   'P 1'
#
loop_
_entity.id
_entity.type
_entity.pdbx_description
1 polymer ?
#
loop_
_entity_poly.entity_id
_entity_poly.type
_entity_poly.pdbx_seq_one_letter_code
_entity_poly.pdbx_strand_id
1 'polypeptide(L)'
;MTYHVLIAFCVVILLAYIFDISAKHTKIPGVILLILTGMAINYLASSWKIGIPDMSGLLPIMGTLGLILIVMEGSLDLTIHRDKSRLIIGSVSAAILL
;
A
#
# COMPACT_ATOMS: atom_id res chain seq x y z
N MET A 1 -2.75 18.08 19.81
CA MET A 1 -2.53 17.97 18.36
C MET A 1 -1.89 16.64 17.98
N THR A 2 -0.74 16.28 18.57
CA THR A 2 -0.09 14.97 18.38
C THR A 2 -0.99 13.77 18.71
N TYR A 3 -1.76 13.84 19.81
CA TYR A 3 -2.70 12.77 20.18
C TYR A 3 -3.79 12.53 19.14
N HIS A 4 -4.32 13.58 18.49
CA HIS A 4 -5.35 13.40 17.45
C HIS A 4 -4.79 12.69 16.21
N VAL A 5 -3.55 12.99 15.83
CA VAL A 5 -2.87 12.30 14.72
C VAL A 5 -2.63 10.83 15.06
N LEU A 6 -2.15 10.53 16.27
CA LEU A 6 -1.95 9.15 16.73
C LEU A 6 -3.26 8.35 16.77
N ILE A 7 -4.34 8.96 17.29
CA ILE A 7 -5.66 8.33 17.32
C ILE A 7 -6.15 8.05 15.90
N ALA A 8 -6.05 9.02 14.98
CA ALA A 8 -6.43 8.83 13.58
C ALA A 8 -5.65 7.68 12.93
N PHE A 9 -4.33 7.61 13.16
CA PHE A 9 -3.49 6.54 12.64
C PHE A 9 -3.86 5.17 13.21
N CYS A 10 -4.15 5.10 14.50
CA CYS A 10 -4.59 3.88 15.17
C CYS A 10 -5.93 3.39 14.61
N VAL A 11 -6.88 4.30 14.38
CA VAL A 11 -8.16 3.97 13.73
C VAL A 11 -7.94 3.41 12.32
N VAL A 12 -7.05 4.02 11.53
CA VAL A 12 -6.71 3.51 10.18
C VAL A 12 -6.11 2.11 10.24
N ILE A 13 -5.20 1.84 11.19
CA ILE A 13 -4.60 0.51 11.38
C ILE A 13 -5.65 -0.53 11.81
N LEU A 14 -6.51 -0.19 12.77
CA LEU A 14 -7.60 -1.07 13.21
C LEU A 14 -8.55 -1.39 12.06
N LEU A 15 -8.88 -0.38 11.25
CA LEU A 15 -9.73 -0.54 10.08
C LEU A 15 -9.06 -1.40 9.00
N ALA A 16 -7.75 -1.25 8.81
CA ALA A 16 -6.97 -2.13 7.93
C ALA A 16 -7.03 -3.60 8.39
N TYR A 17 -6.91 -3.86 9.69
CA TYR A 17 -7.00 -5.20 10.26
C TYR A 17 -8.40 -5.80 10.09
N ILE A 18 -9.45 -5.00 10.30
CA ILE A 18 -10.84 -5.41 10.04
C ILE A 18 -11.04 -5.78 8.56
N PHE A 19 -10.41 -5.05 7.64
CA PHE A 19 -10.48 -5.39 6.22
C PHE A 19 -9.64 -6.59 5.83
N ASP A 20 -8.50 -6.83 6.48
CA ASP A 20 -7.70 -8.05 6.27
C ASP A 20 -8.48 -9.32 6.69
N ILE A 21 -9.18 -9.27 7.82
CA ILE A 21 -10.00 -10.42 8.23
C ILE A 21 -11.23 -10.59 7.33
N SER A 22 -11.84 -9.49 6.87
CA SER A 22 -12.97 -9.53 5.93
C SER A 22 -12.55 -10.01 4.54
N ALA A 23 -11.33 -9.67 4.11
CA ALA A 23 -10.74 -10.10 2.85
C ALA A 23 -10.68 -11.63 2.72
N LYS A 24 -10.46 -12.34 3.83
CA LYS A 24 -10.47 -13.82 3.87
C LYS A 24 -11.83 -14.41 3.48
N HIS A 25 -12.92 -13.72 3.79
CA HIS A 25 -14.27 -14.13 3.41
C HIS A 25 -14.65 -13.72 1.98
N THR A 26 -14.30 -12.50 1.57
CA THR A 26 -14.71 -11.95 0.25
C THR A 26 -13.75 -12.33 -0.89
N LYS A 27 -12.59 -12.94 -0.59
CA LYS A 27 -11.46 -13.20 -1.53
C LYS A 27 -10.86 -11.93 -2.17
N ILE A 28 -11.25 -10.74 -1.70
CA ILE A 28 -10.71 -9.46 -2.17
C ILE A 28 -9.60 -9.03 -1.23
N PRO A 29 -8.38 -8.73 -1.70
CA PRO A 29 -7.29 -8.22 -0.86
C PRO A 29 -7.72 -7.04 0.01
N GLY A 30 -7.31 -7.02 1.28
CA GLY A 30 -7.67 -5.95 2.22
C GLY A 30 -7.30 -4.55 1.73
N VAL A 31 -6.20 -4.42 0.99
CA VAL A 31 -5.74 -3.16 0.37
C VAL A 31 -6.80 -2.55 -0.56
N ILE A 32 -7.49 -3.37 -1.36
CA ILE A 32 -8.51 -2.89 -2.31
C ILE A 32 -9.72 -2.33 -1.57
N LEU A 33 -10.15 -3.01 -0.49
CA LEU A 33 -11.23 -2.52 0.37
C LEU A 33 -10.88 -1.18 1.03
N LEU A 34 -9.62 -1.02 1.42
CA LEU A 34 -9.10 0.20 2.03
C LEU A 34 -9.10 1.38 1.04
N ILE A 35 -8.65 1.15 -0.19
CA ILE A 35 -8.70 2.13 -1.29
C ILE A 35 -10.15 2.53 -1.57
N LEU A 36 -11.06 1.55 -1.70
CA LEU A 36 -12.47 1.80 -1.97
C LEU A 36 -13.12 2.63 -0.85
N THR A 37 -12.80 2.32 0.41
CA THR A 37 -13.29 3.09 1.56
C THR A 37 -12.82 4.53 1.52
N GLY A 38 -11.55 4.79 1.21
CA GLY A 38 -11.02 6.14 1.02
C GLY A 38 -11.72 6.89 -0.12
N MET A 39 -11.97 6.23 -1.25
CA MET A 39 -12.72 6.79 -2.37
C MET A 39 -14.18 7.10 -2.00
N ALA A 40 -14.84 6.19 -1.28
CA ALA A 40 -16.22 6.38 -0.82
C ALA A 40 -16.33 7.56 0.15
N ILE A 41 -15.39 7.71 1.08
CA ILE A 41 -15.31 8.86 1.99
C ILE A 41 -15.15 10.16 1.19
N ASN A 42 -14.25 10.18 0.20
CA ASN A 42 -14.03 11.35 -0.65
C ASN A 42 -15.31 11.72 -1.43
N TYR A 43 -15.99 10.73 -2.00
CA TYR A 43 -17.23 10.91 -2.75
C TYR A 43 -18.38 11.44 -1.87
N LEU A 44 -18.57 10.87 -0.68
CA LEU A 44 -19.57 11.34 0.29
C LEU A 44 -19.27 12.77 0.77
N ALA A 45 -18.00 13.06 1.07
CA ALA A 45 -17.59 14.39 1.53
C ALA A 45 -17.81 15.47 0.44
N SER A 46 -17.51 15.16 -0.82
CA SER A 46 -17.81 16.04 -1.96
C SER A 46 -19.32 16.28 -2.12
N SER A 47 -20.12 15.21 -2.00
CA SER A 47 -21.59 15.29 -2.07
C SER A 47 -22.19 16.15 -0.94
N TRP A 48 -21.57 16.13 0.24
CA TRP A 48 -22.00 16.90 1.42
C TRP A 48 -21.37 18.29 1.51
N LYS A 49 -20.60 18.74 0.50
CA LYS A 49 -19.85 20.01 0.47
C LYS A 49 -18.91 20.21 1.68
N ILE A 50 -18.42 19.12 2.25
CA ILE A 50 -17.41 19.17 3.32
C ILE A 50 -16.07 19.44 2.64
N GLY A 51 -15.45 20.57 2.95
CA GLY A 51 -14.14 20.94 2.43
C GLY A 51 -13.07 19.94 2.88
N ILE A 52 -12.58 19.13 1.96
CA ILE A 52 -11.47 18.20 2.22
C ILE A 52 -10.16 18.98 2.06
N PRO A 53 -9.25 18.96 3.04
CA PRO A 53 -7.94 19.57 2.89
C PRO A 53 -7.17 18.92 1.73
N ASP A 54 -6.40 19.72 1.01
CA ASP A 54 -5.62 19.23 -0.14
C ASP A 54 -4.49 18.30 0.34
N MET A 55 -4.49 17.07 -0.17
CA MET A 55 -3.51 16.04 0.13
C MET A 55 -2.43 15.91 -0.94
N SER A 56 -2.44 16.77 -1.97
CA SER A 56 -1.53 16.71 -3.12
C SER A 56 -0.04 16.72 -2.75
N GLY A 57 0.33 17.32 -1.62
CA GLY A 57 1.72 17.29 -1.11
C GLY A 57 2.10 16.00 -0.39
N LEU A 58 1.18 15.38 0.35
CA LEU A 58 1.45 14.20 1.18
C LEU A 58 1.30 12.89 0.42
N LEU A 59 0.35 12.83 -0.53
CA LEU A 59 0.03 11.62 -1.28
C LEU A 59 1.21 11.07 -2.11
N PRO A 60 2.02 11.89 -2.81
CA PRO A 60 3.18 11.40 -3.55
C PRO A 60 4.26 10.84 -2.63
N ILE A 61 4.46 11.44 -1.45
CA ILE A 61 5.46 10.99 -0.47
C ILE A 61 5.06 9.63 0.08
N MET A 62 3.80 9.48 0.51
CA MET A 62 3.27 8.21 1.01
C MET A 62 3.25 7.13 -0.07
N GLY A 63 2.91 7.48 -1.32
CA GLY A 63 2.95 6.56 -2.46
C GLY A 63 4.36 6.08 -2.77
N THR A 64 5.35 6.99 -2.77
CA THR A 64 6.75 6.62 -3.01
C THR A 64 7.28 5.73 -1.89
N LEU A 65 7.03 6.09 -0.63
CA LEU A 65 7.41 5.26 0.52
C LEU A 65 6.72 3.89 0.45
N GLY A 66 5.43 3.84 0.15
CA GLY A 66 4.67 2.60 -0.01
C GLY A 66 5.24 1.71 -1.11
N LEU A 67 5.51 2.25 -2.29
CA LEU A 67 6.11 1.51 -3.40
C LEU A 67 7.51 0.97 -3.04
N ILE A 68 8.35 1.78 -2.40
CA ILE A 68 9.67 1.34 -1.93
C ILE A 68 9.53 0.19 -0.93
N LEU A 69 8.63 0.31 0.05
CA LEU A 69 8.41 -0.72 1.07
C LEU A 69 7.88 -2.03 0.45
N ILE A 70 6.93 -1.96 -0.49
CA ILE A 70 6.38 -3.14 -1.17
C ILE A 70 7.47 -3.86 -2.00
N VAL A 71 8.29 -3.11 -2.74
CA VAL A 71 9.39 -3.68 -3.51
C VAL A 71 10.47 -4.26 -2.59
N MET A 72 10.78 -3.57 -1.50
CA MET A 72 11.72 -4.06 -0.49
C MET A 72 11.22 -5.38 0.13
N GLU A 73 9.95 -5.45 0.55
CA GLU A 73 9.34 -6.67 1.10
C GLU A 73 9.39 -7.82 0.08
N GLY A 74 8.97 -7.57 -1.17
CA GLY A 74 9.02 -8.59 -2.23
C GLY A 74 10.44 -9.04 -2.58
N SER A 75 11.44 -8.16 -2.46
CA SER A 75 12.85 -8.51 -2.68
C SER A 75 13.49 -9.21 -1.49
N LEU A 76 13.04 -8.93 -0.27
CA LEU A 76 13.54 -9.55 0.95
C LEU A 76 13.00 -10.97 1.12
N ASP A 77 11.76 -11.23 0.66
CA ASP A 77 11.16 -12.57 0.61
C ASP A 77 11.85 -13.50 -0.43
N LEU A 78 12.59 -12.93 -1.39
CA LEU A 78 13.39 -13.70 -2.36
C LEU A 78 14.64 -14.30 -1.68
N THR A 79 14.55 -15.58 -1.33
CA THR A 79 15.71 -16.34 -0.82
C THR A 79 16.67 -16.73 -1.95
N ILE A 80 17.84 -16.06 -2.03
CA ILE A 80 18.87 -16.37 -3.03
C ILE A 80 19.54 -17.71 -2.73
N HIS A 81 19.16 -18.73 -3.50
CA HIS A 81 19.82 -20.03 -3.52
C HIS A 81 20.96 -20.03 -4.56
N ARG A 82 22.14 -20.53 -4.16
CA ARG A 82 23.33 -20.62 -5.03
C ARG A 82 23.07 -21.38 -6.33
N ASP A 83 22.18 -22.38 -6.31
CA ASP A 83 21.81 -23.18 -7.48
C ASP A 83 21.12 -22.35 -8.59
N LYS A 84 20.44 -21.26 -8.22
CA LYS A 84 19.76 -20.38 -9.19
C LYS A 84 20.59 -19.17 -9.60
N SER A 85 21.82 -19.03 -9.11
CA SER A 85 22.69 -17.88 -9.42
C SER A 85 22.94 -17.71 -10.92
N ARG A 86 23.02 -18.81 -11.67
CA ARG A 86 23.21 -18.77 -13.13
C ARG A 86 21.98 -18.21 -13.85
N LEU A 87 20.78 -18.53 -13.35
CA LEU A 87 19.52 -18.00 -13.86
C LEU A 87 19.38 -16.50 -13.55
N ILE A 88 19.74 -16.08 -12.34
CA ILE A 88 19.71 -14.67 -11.93
C ILE A 88 20.63 -13.83 -12.83
N ILE A 89 21.87 -14.25 -13.05
CA ILE A 89 22.82 -13.55 -13.93
C ILE A 89 22.30 -13.52 -15.37
N GLY A 90 21.72 -14.63 -15.85
CA GLY A 90 21.08 -14.68 -17.17
C GLY A 90 19.96 -13.64 -17.31
N SER A 91 19.03 -13.58 -16.35
CA SER A 91 17.93 -12.62 -16.36
C SER A 91 18.41 -11.17 -16.27
N VAL A 92 19.42 -10.89 -15.44
CA VAL A 92 20.00 -9.54 -15.32
C VAL A 92 20.70 -9.14 -16.62
N SER A 93 21.48 -10.04 -17.24
CA SER A 93 22.11 -9.77 -18.53
C SER A 93 21.09 -9.55 -19.65
N ALA A 94 20.00 -10.31 -19.65
CA ALA A 94 18.93 -10.17 -20.63
C ALA A 94 18.21 -8.82 -20.46
N ALA A 95 17.91 -8.40 -19.23
CA ALA A 95 17.26 -7.12 -18.97
C ALA A 95 18.16 -5.89 -19.22
N ILE A 96 19.48 -6.07 -19.28
CA ILE A 96 20.43 -4.99 -19.58
C ILE A 96 20.77 -4.93 -21.07
N LEU A 97 20.79 -6.08 -21.77
CA LEU A 97 21.09 -6.15 -23.20
C LEU A 97 19.87 -5.95 -24.11
N LEU A 98 18.66 -6.23 -23.61
CA LEU A 98 17.39 -6.07 -24.32
C LEU A 98 16.70 -4.77 -23.87
#